data_AF-A0A7S2GKM9-F1
#
_entry.id   AF-A0A7S2GKM9-F1
#
_cell.length_a   1.000
_cell.length_b   1.000
_cell.length_c   1.000
_cell.angle_alpha   90.00
_cell.angle_beta   90.00
_cell.angle_gamma   90.00
#
_symmetry.space_group_name_H-M   'P 1'
#
loop_
_entity.id
_entity.type
_entity.pdbx_description
1 polymer ?
#
loop_
_entity_poly.entity_id
_entity_poly.type
_entity_poly.pdbx_seq_one_letter_code
_entity_poly.pdbx_strand_id
1 'polypeptide(L)'
;CLSDVRSCAFDFTLRFEPGSTFHPGDTRRSPTVLVGECPVGLVIFPKGTASTRGLHLSAFVEVRPRDDWDEDWEFPGVQVEIRVKKAANRTDDFCRRCTHTFTPECYDRGWHDFG
;
A
#
# COMPACT_ATOMS: atom_id res chain seq x y z
N CYS A 1 29.08 -12.15 1.19
CA CYS A 1 28.36 -11.63 2.37
C CYS A 1 26.93 -11.36 1.90
N LEU A 2 26.04 -12.34 2.04
CA LEU A 2 24.63 -12.16 1.67
C LEU A 2 23.97 -11.48 2.88
N SER A 3 23.64 -10.21 2.72
CA SER A 3 22.87 -9.46 3.71
C SER A 3 21.57 -10.22 3.99
N ASP A 4 21.27 -10.45 5.27
CA ASP A 4 20.00 -11.00 5.75
C ASP A 4 18.86 -10.11 5.22
N VAL A 5 18.22 -10.55 4.14
CA VAL A 5 17.00 -9.92 3.65
C VAL A 5 15.91 -10.26 4.68
N ARG A 6 15.71 -9.36 5.64
CA ARG A 6 14.55 -9.41 6.54
C ARG A 6 13.30 -9.12 5.71
N SER A 7 12.74 -10.15 5.10
CA SER A 7 11.40 -10.06 4.53
C SER A 7 10.41 -10.01 5.68
N CYS A 8 9.60 -8.95 5.72
CA CYS A 8 8.47 -8.87 6.62
C CYS A 8 7.20 -8.77 5.77
N ALA A 9 6.26 -9.68 6.01
CA ALA A 9 4.96 -9.70 5.35
C ALA A 9 3.91 -9.29 6.36
N PHE A 10 3.07 -8.33 6.00
CA PHE A 10 1.98 -7.86 6.84
C PHE A 10 0.67 -7.95 6.06
N ASP A 11 -0.30 -8.62 6.65
CA ASP A 11 -1.65 -8.70 6.09
C ASP A 11 -2.51 -7.59 6.69
N PHE A 12 -2.96 -6.68 5.84
CA PHE A 12 -3.98 -5.71 6.20
C PHE A 12 -5.33 -6.18 5.69
N THR A 13 -6.28 -6.34 6.61
CA THR A 13 -7.68 -6.60 6.23
C THR A 13 -8.49 -5.34 6.44
N LEU A 14 -8.84 -4.68 5.34
CA LEU A 14 -9.85 -3.61 5.36
C LEU A 14 -11.20 -4.23 5.04
N ARG A 15 -12.10 -4.20 6.03
CA ARG A 15 -13.48 -4.66 5.89
C ARG A 15 -14.37 -3.47 5.61
N PHE A 16 -15.26 -3.64 4.64
CA PHE A 16 -16.32 -2.68 4.36
C PHE A 16 -17.63 -3.26 4.86
N GLU A 17 -18.30 -2.53 5.74
CA GLU A 17 -19.61 -2.94 6.23
C GLU A 17 -20.62 -2.94 5.08
N PRO A 18 -21.59 -3.88 5.07
CA PRO A 18 -22.70 -3.84 4.12
C PRO A 18 -23.37 -2.46 4.11
N GLY A 19 -23.52 -1.86 2.93
CA GLY A 19 -24.09 -0.52 2.78
C GLY A 19 -23.08 0.63 2.91
N SER A 20 -21.79 0.35 3.12
CA SER A 20 -20.75 1.37 3.03
C SER A 20 -20.78 2.04 1.66
N THR A 21 -20.91 3.36 1.64
CA THR A 21 -20.79 4.16 0.43
C THR A 21 -19.43 4.83 0.40
N PHE A 22 -18.79 4.79 -0.77
CA PHE A 22 -17.49 5.43 -1.00
C PHE A 22 -17.59 6.33 -2.21
N HIS A 23 -16.89 7.45 -2.13
CA HIS A 23 -16.66 8.40 -3.21
C HIS A 23 -15.22 8.29 -3.72
N PRO A 24 -14.95 8.67 -4.98
CA PRO A 24 -13.58 8.77 -5.48
C PRO A 24 -12.74 9.68 -4.57
N GLY A 25 -11.55 9.22 -4.18
CA GLY A 25 -10.68 9.91 -3.23
C GLY A 25 -10.89 9.54 -1.77
N ASP A 26 -11.97 8.84 -1.39
CA ASP A 26 -12.10 8.31 -0.03
C ASP A 26 -10.98 7.30 0.25
N THR A 27 -10.34 7.43 1.42
CA THR A 27 -9.20 6.59 1.79
C THR A 27 -9.41 5.83 3.09
N ARG A 28 -8.74 4.69 3.16
CA ARG A 28 -8.52 3.93 4.38
C ARG A 28 -7.04 3.62 4.50
N ARG A 29 -6.52 3.77 5.71
CA ARG A 29 -5.12 3.55 6.05
C ARG A 29 -5.03 2.43 7.07
N SER A 30 -4.05 1.57 6.90
CA SER A 30 -3.67 0.60 7.92
C SER A 30 -2.90 1.28 9.06
N PRO A 31 -2.69 0.60 10.20
CA PRO A 31 -1.60 0.92 11.10
C PRO A 31 -0.23 0.89 10.39
N THR A 32 0.72 1.64 10.94
CA THR A 32 2.12 1.64 10.48
C THR A 32 2.85 0.41 11.02
N VAL A 33 3.71 -0.19 10.21
CA VAL A 33 4.58 -1.31 10.58
C VAL A 33 6.01 -1.03 10.14
N LEU A 34 7.00 -1.53 10.86
CA LEU A 34 8.41 -1.37 10.51
C LEU A 34 8.92 -2.56 9.69
N VAL A 35 9.50 -2.28 8.53
CA VAL A 35 10.28 -3.23 7.73
C VAL A 35 11.75 -2.81 7.85
N GLY A 36 12.48 -3.43 8.79
CA GLY A 36 13.76 -2.89 9.22
C GLY A 36 13.54 -1.53 9.89
N GLU A 37 14.09 -0.46 9.30
CA GLU A 37 13.91 0.92 9.76
C GLU A 37 12.87 1.71 8.94
N CYS A 38 12.27 1.07 7.92
CA CYS A 38 11.28 1.69 7.03
C CYS A 38 9.85 1.56 7.61
N PRO A 39 9.23 2.63 8.16
CA PRO A 39 7.83 2.67 8.57
C PRO A 39 6.91 2.72 7.35
N VAL A 40 6.26 1.60 7.08
CA VAL A 40 5.32 1.46 5.97
C VAL A 40 3.88 1.30 6.46
N GLY A 41 2.93 1.75 5.66
CA GLY A 41 1.52 1.49 5.81
C GLY A 41 0.88 1.20 4.47
N LEU A 42 -0.29 0.56 4.49
CA LEU A 42 -1.13 0.41 3.31
C LEU A 42 -2.18 1.52 3.29
N VAL A 43 -2.32 2.18 2.15
CA VAL A 43 -3.43 3.10 1.87
C VAL A 43 -4.26 2.54 0.71
N ILE A 44 -5.57 2.45 0.92
CA ILE A 44 -6.53 1.95 -0.06
C ILE A 44 -7.55 3.06 -0.35
N PHE A 45 -7.87 3.18 -1.64
CA PHE A 45 -8.94 3.99 -2.17
C PHE A 45 -10.02 3.07 -2.75
N PRO A 46 -11.13 2.81 -2.04
CA PRO A 46 -12.11 1.78 -2.44
C PRO A 46 -12.81 2.07 -3.77
N LYS A 47 -12.94 3.35 -4.13
CA LYS A 47 -13.43 3.85 -5.42
C LYS A 47 -12.32 4.54 -6.21
N GLY A 48 -11.08 4.18 -5.93
CA GLY A 48 -9.92 4.78 -6.56
C GLY A 48 -9.65 6.21 -6.09
N THR A 49 -8.52 6.75 -6.51
CA THR A 49 -8.12 8.11 -6.15
C THR A 49 -9.06 9.15 -6.80
N ALA A 50 -8.93 10.41 -6.38
CA ALA A 50 -9.71 11.49 -6.98
C ALA A 50 -9.54 11.60 -8.52
N SER A 51 -8.40 11.14 -9.05
CA SER A 51 -8.08 11.18 -10.48
C SER A 51 -8.62 9.99 -11.29
N THR A 52 -9.05 8.89 -10.67
CA THR A 52 -9.42 7.64 -11.39
C THR A 52 -10.92 7.46 -11.64
N ARG A 53 -11.73 8.51 -11.40
CA ARG A 53 -13.17 8.56 -11.73
C ARG A 53 -14.05 7.47 -11.09
N GLY A 54 -13.63 6.79 -10.02
CA GLY A 54 -14.52 5.87 -9.32
C GLY A 54 -14.56 4.43 -9.82
N LEU A 55 -13.74 4.07 -10.82
CA LEU A 55 -13.91 2.83 -11.57
C LEU A 55 -13.26 1.61 -10.92
N HIS A 56 -12.12 1.81 -10.28
CA HIS A 56 -11.24 0.73 -9.81
C HIS A 56 -10.80 0.99 -8.38
N LEU A 57 -10.44 -0.07 -7.66
CA LEU A 57 -9.76 0.07 -6.37
C LEU A 57 -8.31 0.47 -6.61
N SER A 58 -7.82 1.49 -5.91
CA SER A 58 -6.40 1.83 -5.89
C SER A 58 -5.80 1.46 -4.54
N ALA A 59 -4.59 0.92 -4.53
CA ALA A 59 -3.89 0.52 -3.31
C ALA A 59 -2.39 0.80 -3.43
N PHE A 60 -1.82 1.36 -2.37
CA PHE A 60 -0.42 1.78 -2.29
C PHE A 60 0.17 1.41 -0.95
N VAL A 61 1.46 1.08 -0.96
CA VAL A 61 2.30 1.14 0.23
C VAL A 61 2.85 2.55 0.33
N GLU A 62 2.65 3.20 1.46
CA GLU A 62 3.19 4.52 1.78
C GLU A 62 4.23 4.39 2.90
N VAL A 63 5.36 5.08 2.76
CA VAL A 63 6.26 5.36 3.86
C VAL A 63 5.67 6.51 4.66
N ARG A 64 5.60 6.35 5.98
CA ARG A 64 5.10 7.39 6.88
C ARG A 64 6.28 8.03 7.58
N PRO A 65 6.71 9.22 7.15
CA PRO A 65 7.83 9.89 7.77
C PRO A 65 7.51 10.19 9.23
N ARG A 66 8.56 10.16 10.04
CA ARG A 66 8.50 10.57 11.45
C ARG A 66 9.04 11.98 11.56
N ASP A 67 8.61 12.72 12.58
CA ASP A 67 9.03 14.11 12.80
C ASP A 67 10.55 14.26 13.02
N ASP A 68 11.24 13.16 13.33
CA ASP A 68 12.67 13.09 13.63
C ASP A 68 13.53 12.66 12.43
N TRP A 69 12.98 12.61 11.21
CA TRP A 69 13.72 12.21 10.02
C TRP A 69 14.41 13.37 9.30
N ASP A 70 15.56 13.07 8.70
CA ASP A 70 16.25 13.97 7.78
C ASP A 70 15.35 14.30 6.56
N GLU A 71 15.45 15.52 6.03
CA GLU A 71 14.62 15.95 4.90
C GLU A 71 14.86 15.15 3.61
N ASP A 72 15.99 14.44 3.52
CA ASP A 72 16.45 13.67 2.36
C ASP A 72 16.50 12.15 2.61
N TRP A 73 15.63 11.64 3.50
CA TRP A 73 15.55 10.21 3.80
C TRP A 73 15.36 9.34 2.54
N GLU A 74 15.97 8.16 2.52
CA GLU A 74 15.86 7.23 1.38
C GLU A 74 15.77 5.77 1.86
N PHE A 75 14.84 5.01 1.28
CA PHE A 75 14.78 3.56 1.42
C PHE A 75 14.93 2.90 0.04
N PRO A 76 16.16 2.56 -0.38
CA PRO A 76 16.40 2.03 -1.71
C PRO A 76 16.04 0.55 -1.81
N GLY A 77 15.54 0.15 -2.98
CA GLY A 77 15.39 -1.26 -3.34
C GLY A 77 14.35 -2.04 -2.54
N VAL A 78 13.33 -1.37 -1.99
CA VAL A 78 12.25 -2.01 -1.23
C VAL A 78 11.36 -2.82 -2.17
N GLN A 79 11.19 -4.10 -1.87
CA GLN A 79 10.26 -4.97 -2.59
C GLN A 79 8.84 -4.78 -2.04
N VAL A 80 7.92 -4.38 -2.92
CA VAL A 80 6.52 -4.12 -2.61
C VAL A 80 5.66 -5.15 -3.32
N GLU A 81 4.74 -5.77 -2.57
CA GLU A 81 3.71 -6.66 -3.11
C GLU A 81 2.37 -6.33 -2.46
N ILE A 82 1.33 -6.13 -3.29
CA ILE A 82 -0.04 -5.90 -2.81
C ILE A 82 -0.92 -7.01 -3.37
N ARG A 83 -1.62 -7.71 -2.49
CA ARG A 83 -2.57 -8.77 -2.81
C ARG A 83 -3.98 -8.37 -2.38
N VAL A 84 -4.92 -8.42 -3.31
CA VAL A 84 -6.35 -8.20 -3.04
C VAL A 84 -7.07 -9.54 -3.12
N LYS A 85 -7.57 -10.00 -1.98
CA LYS A 85 -8.32 -11.25 -1.84
C LYS A 85 -9.82 -10.97 -1.88
N LYS A 86 -10.56 -11.63 -2.77
CA LYS A 86 -12.03 -11.53 -2.79
C LYS A 86 -12.62 -12.41 -1.70
N ALA A 87 -13.62 -11.92 -0.97
CA ALA A 87 -14.30 -12.71 0.05
C ALA A 87 -15.12 -13.84 -0.60
N ALA A 88 -14.86 -15.09 -0.18
CA ALA A 88 -15.55 -16.36 -0.49
C ALA A 88 -15.82 -16.70 -1.98
N ASN A 89 -15.39 -17.89 -2.40
CA ASN A 89 -15.72 -18.54 -3.68
C ASN A 89 -15.24 -17.86 -4.99
N ARG A 90 -14.23 -16.98 -4.94
CA ARG A 90 -13.55 -16.53 -6.16
C ARG A 90 -12.07 -16.87 -6.06
N THR A 91 -11.57 -17.63 -7.04
CA THR A 91 -10.18 -18.11 -7.12
C THR A 91 -9.20 -17.05 -7.61
N ASP A 92 -9.70 -15.90 -8.05
CA ASP A 92 -8.87 -14.87 -8.68
C ASP A 92 -8.48 -13.81 -7.65
N ASP A 93 -7.32 -14.02 -7.03
CA ASP A 93 -6.59 -13.00 -6.29
C ASP A 93 -5.88 -12.07 -7.29
N PHE A 94 -5.96 -10.76 -7.06
CA PHE A 94 -5.12 -9.82 -7.79
C PHE A 94 -3.83 -9.59 -7.02
N CYS A 95 -2.70 -9.89 -7.64
CA CYS A 95 -1.38 -9.65 -7.09
C CYS A 95 -0.56 -8.77 -8.04
N ARG A 96 0.06 -7.74 -7.49
CA ARG A 96 1.01 -6.88 -8.19
C ARG A 96 2.24 -6.70 -7.32
N ARG A 97 3.42 -6.66 -7.95
CA ARG A 97 4.71 -6.50 -7.29
C ARG A 97 5.65 -5.58 -8.04
N CYS A 98 6.51 -4.88 -7.32
CA CYS A 98 7.63 -4.11 -7.89
C CYS A 98 8.75 -3.95 -6.87
N THR A 99 9.88 -3.44 -7.34
CA THR A 99 10.93 -2.86 -6.49
C THR A 99 10.85 -1.34 -6.61
N HIS A 100 10.96 -0.63 -5.50
CA HIS A 100 10.82 0.82 -5.46
C HIS A 100 11.83 1.42 -4.47
N THR A 101 12.26 2.65 -4.76
CA THR A 101 13.04 3.48 -3.82
C THR A 101 12.10 4.53 -3.27
N PHE A 102 11.89 4.52 -1.95
CA PHE A 102 11.06 5.53 -1.31
C PHE A 102 11.91 6.75 -0.93
N THR A 103 11.42 7.93 -1.27
CA THR A 103 11.99 9.25 -0.97
C THR A 103 10.87 10.21 -0.55
N PRO A 104 11.16 11.40 -0.01
CA PRO A 104 10.15 12.42 0.28
C PRO A 104 9.21 12.73 -0.90
N GLU A 105 9.74 12.75 -2.12
CA GLU A 105 8.99 13.04 -3.35
C GLU A 105 8.21 11.83 -3.88
N CYS A 106 8.65 10.62 -3.54
CA CYS A 106 8.09 9.35 -4.00
C CYS A 106 7.83 8.40 -2.82
N TYR A 107 7.12 8.92 -1.81
CA TYR A 107 6.89 8.24 -0.54
C TYR A 107 5.87 7.11 -0.63
N ASP A 108 5.16 6.97 -1.73
CA ASP A 108 4.23 5.87 -1.96
C ASP A 108 4.52 5.09 -3.25
N ARG A 109 4.01 3.86 -3.29
CA ARG A 109 4.04 3.01 -4.47
C ARG A 109 2.87 2.05 -4.49
N GLY A 110 2.20 1.97 -5.63
CA GLY A 110 1.02 1.13 -5.76
C GLY A 110 0.46 1.10 -7.17
N TRP A 111 -0.79 0.68 -7.25
CA TRP A 111 -1.53 0.53 -8.50
C TRP A 111 -2.95 1.07 -8.36
N HIS A 112 -3.49 1.52 -9.49
CA HIS A 112 -4.82 2.12 -9.56
C HIS A 112 -5.91 1.17 -10.07
N ASP A 113 -5.51 0.00 -10.57
CA ASP A 113 -6.31 -0.89 -11.43
C ASP A 113 -6.57 -2.25 -10.77
N PHE A 114 -6.78 -2.29 -9.45
CA PHE A 114 -7.20 -3.52 -8.78
C PHE A 114 -8.71 -3.75 -8.98
N GLY A 115 -9.05 -4.40 -10.10
CA GLY A 115 -10.41 -4.88 -10.40
C GLY A 115 -11.20 -3.95 -11.31
#